data_AF-A0A1F8N9C3-F1
#
_entry.id   AF-A0A1F8N9C3-F1
#
_cell.length_a   1.000
_cell.length_b   1.000
_cell.length_c   1.000
_cell.angle_alpha   90.00
_cell.angle_beta   90.00
_cell.angle_gamma   90.00
#
_symmetry.space_group_name_H-M   'P 1'
#
loop_
_entity.id
_entity.type
_entity.pdbx_description
1 polymer ?
#
loop_
_entity_poly.entity_id
_entity_poly.type
_entity_poly.pdbx_seq_one_letter_code
_entity_poly.pdbx_strand_id
1 'polypeptide(L)'
;MKITFLPKTLPGKWSLGLTGASIILFVFLIIMGATGQEGGETFFDNLLLAIPGLLALVSGVAAFFTGVISIAFVKERAILVFLTTLFGLLVLFFFLGDLIVPH
;
A
#
# COMPACT_ATOMS: atom_id res chain seq x y z
N MET A 1 -7.77 -9.68 -25.56
CA MET A 1 -8.13 -9.03 -24.28
C MET A 1 -8.15 -7.53 -24.52
N LYS A 2 -9.23 -6.82 -24.17
CA LYS A 2 -9.29 -5.36 -24.32
C LYS A 2 -8.62 -4.71 -23.11
N ILE A 3 -7.80 -3.69 -23.34
CA ILE A 3 -7.27 -2.85 -22.27
C ILE A 3 -8.45 -2.05 -21.72
N THR A 4 -8.61 -2.05 -20.40
CA THR A 4 -9.67 -1.29 -19.71
C THR A 4 -9.05 -0.34 -18.70
N PHE A 5 -9.79 0.69 -18.31
CA PHE A 5 -9.32 1.59 -17.27
C PHE A 5 -9.51 0.98 -15.88
N LEU A 6 -10.74 0.56 -15.55
CA LEU A 6 -11.09 -0.05 -14.27
C LEU A 6 -10.87 -1.58 -14.25
N PRO A 7 -10.54 -2.15 -13.06
CA PRO A 7 -10.51 -3.59 -12.86
C PRO A 7 -11.93 -4.17 -12.91
N LYS A 8 -12.05 -5.32 -13.55
CA LYS A 8 -13.26 -6.13 -13.61
C LYS A 8 -13.14 -7.38 -12.75
N THR A 9 -11.92 -7.87 -12.52
CA THR A 9 -11.69 -9.08 -11.72
C THR A 9 -11.71 -8.79 -10.22
N LEU A 10 -12.01 -9.81 -9.42
CA LEU A 10 -12.00 -9.70 -7.97
C LEU A 10 -10.61 -9.31 -7.42
N PRO A 11 -9.49 -9.95 -7.85
CA PRO A 11 -8.15 -9.55 -7.39
C PRO A 11 -7.75 -8.14 -7.82
N GLY A 12 -8.14 -7.70 -9.02
CA GLY A 12 -7.89 -6.33 -9.48
C GLY A 12 -8.64 -5.27 -8.65
N LYS A 13 -9.89 -5.55 -8.27
CA LYS A 13 -10.67 -4.68 -7.37
C LYS A 13 -10.06 -4.62 -5.97
N TRP A 14 -9.59 -5.76 -5.44
CA TRP A 14 -8.87 -5.80 -4.16
C TRP A 14 -7.56 -5.02 -4.20
N SER A 15 -6.75 -5.16 -5.26
CA SER A 15 -5.51 -4.38 -5.43
C SER A 15 -5.79 -2.86 -5.42
N LEU A 16 -6.84 -2.43 -6.11
CA LEU A 16 -7.27 -1.03 -6.12
C LEU A 16 -7.77 -0.57 -4.74
N GLY A 17 -8.61 -1.36 -4.07
CA GLY A 17 -9.13 -1.04 -2.73
C GLY A 17 -8.02 -0.97 -1.67
N LEU A 18 -7.10 -1.92 -1.67
CA LEU A 18 -5.95 -1.98 -0.76
C LEU A 18 -5.00 -0.81 -0.98
N THR A 19 -4.77 -0.40 -2.24
CA THR A 19 -4.00 0.81 -2.56
C THR A 19 -4.70 2.05 -2.01
N GLY A 20 -6.01 2.18 -2.22
CA GLY A 20 -6.80 3.28 -1.66
C GLY A 20 -6.72 3.34 -0.14
N ALA A 21 -6.86 2.20 0.54
CA ALA A 21 -6.71 2.10 1.99
C ALA A 21 -5.31 2.52 2.46
N SER A 22 -4.25 2.04 1.79
CA SER A 22 -2.86 2.41 2.08
C SER A 22 -2.63 3.92 1.96
N ILE A 23 -3.13 4.54 0.88
CA ILE A 23 -3.00 5.99 0.66
C ILE A 23 -3.75 6.77 1.75
N ILE A 24 -4.98 6.38 2.08
CA ILE A 24 -5.77 7.07 3.12
C ILE A 24 -5.06 7.01 4.48
N LEU A 25 -4.55 5.82 4.85
CA LEU A 25 -3.80 5.66 6.10
C LEU A 25 -2.50 6.45 6.09
N PHE A 26 -1.79 6.49 4.96
CA PHE A 26 -0.57 7.30 4.83
C PHE A 26 -0.85 8.80 4.96
N VAL A 27 -1.92 9.29 4.33
CA VAL A 27 -2.37 10.68 4.48
C VAL A 27 -2.75 10.99 5.93
N PHE A 28 -3.42 10.06 6.62
CA PHE A 28 -3.71 10.19 8.04
C PHE A 28 -2.42 10.38 8.87
N LEU A 29 -1.38 9.59 8.61
CA LEU A 29 -0.08 9.73 9.29
C LEU A 29 0.58 11.09 9.03
N ILE A 30 0.52 11.59 7.79
CA ILE A 30 1.05 12.92 7.45
C ILE A 30 0.30 14.01 8.24
N ILE A 31 -1.03 13.91 8.33
CA ILE A 31 -1.84 14.87 9.09
C ILE A 31 -1.49 14.80 10.58
N MET A 32 -1.38 13.61 11.15
CA MET A 32 -1.00 13.44 12.56
C MET A 32 0.38 14.04 12.84
N GLY A 33 1.37 13.77 11.98
CA GLY A 33 2.70 14.38 12.07
C GLY A 33 2.65 15.90 12.00
N ALA A 34 1.84 16.47 11.08
CA ALA A 34 1.66 17.92 10.98
C ALA A 34 0.97 18.54 12.21
N THR A 35 0.19 17.75 12.97
CA THR A 35 -0.42 18.19 14.25
C THR A 35 0.51 18.03 15.46
N GLY A 36 1.76 17.63 15.25
CA GLY A 36 2.76 17.44 16.30
C GLY A 36 2.73 16.07 16.98
N GLN A 37 2.07 15.08 16.37
CA GLN A 37 2.22 13.69 16.82
C GLN A 37 3.57 13.17 16.34
N GLU A 38 4.39 12.72 17.28
CA GLU A 38 5.69 12.11 17.00
C GLU A 38 5.71 10.66 17.48
N GLY A 39 6.65 9.87 16.94
CA GLY A 39 6.96 8.56 17.48
C GLY A 39 7.58 8.68 18.89
N GLY A 40 7.57 7.60 19.66
CA GLY A 40 8.31 7.50 20.92
C GLY A 40 9.66 6.80 20.76
N GLU A 41 10.26 6.42 21.88
CA GLU A 41 11.51 5.63 21.89
C GLU A 41 11.28 4.20 21.40
N THR A 42 10.06 3.69 21.56
CA THR A 42 9.64 2.38 21.07
C THR A 42 8.50 2.49 20.07
N PHE A 43 8.37 1.45 19.25
CA PHE A 43 7.31 1.33 18.25
C PHE A 43 5.89 1.40 18.85
N PHE A 44 5.72 0.98 20.11
CA PHE A 44 4.40 0.92 20.76
C PHE A 44 4.04 2.17 21.57
N ASP A 45 4.94 3.15 21.64
CA ASP A 45 4.73 4.35 22.45
C ASP A 45 3.64 5.25 21.87
N ASN A 46 3.48 5.26 20.55
CA ASN A 46 2.42 5.98 19.87
C ASN A 46 1.58 5.06 19.00
N LEU A 47 0.68 4.30 19.63
CA LEU A 47 -0.24 3.37 18.94
C LEU A 47 -1.11 4.08 17.89
N LEU A 48 -1.40 5.37 18.07
CA LEU A 48 -2.17 6.17 17.12
C LEU A 48 -1.44 6.34 15.78
N LEU A 49 -0.11 6.32 15.79
CA LEU A 49 0.72 6.31 14.58
C LEU A 49 1.10 4.88 14.15
N ALA A 50 1.43 4.03 15.11
CA ALA A 50 1.94 2.68 14.85
C ALA A 50 0.91 1.79 14.16
N ILE A 51 -0.35 1.80 14.61
CA ILE A 51 -1.41 0.96 14.04
C ILE A 51 -1.71 1.39 12.59
N PRO A 52 -2.00 2.67 12.27
CA PRO A 52 -2.23 3.09 10.90
C PRO A 52 -0.99 2.92 10.01
N GLY A 53 0.23 3.09 10.56
CA GLY A 53 1.49 2.80 9.86
C GLY A 53 1.59 1.35 9.39
N LEU A 54 1.40 0.40 10.30
CA LEU A 54 1.42 -1.03 9.95
C LEU A 54 0.30 -1.38 8.97
N LEU A 55 -0.91 -0.85 9.18
CA LEU A 55 -2.01 -1.10 8.27
C LEU A 55 -1.75 -0.52 6.87
N ALA A 56 -1.13 0.66 6.78
CA ALA A 56 -0.74 1.27 5.51
C ALA A 56 0.27 0.40 4.77
N LEU A 57 1.28 -0.10 5.50
CA LEU A 57 2.31 -1.00 4.98
C LEU A 57 1.68 -2.32 4.50
N VAL A 58 0.94 -3.01 5.37
CA VAL A 58 0.31 -4.31 5.05
C VAL A 58 -0.64 -4.16 3.86
N SER A 59 -1.41 -3.08 3.81
CA SER A 59 -2.30 -2.80 2.68
C SER A 59 -1.54 -2.56 1.39
N GLY A 60 -0.46 -1.77 1.41
CA GLY A 60 0.38 -1.50 0.23
C GLY A 60 1.07 -2.76 -0.30
N VAL A 61 1.64 -3.58 0.59
CA VAL A 61 2.27 -4.86 0.24
C VAL A 61 1.22 -5.85 -0.29
N ALA A 62 0.05 -5.95 0.35
CA ALA A 62 -1.03 -6.80 -0.15
C ALA A 62 -1.56 -6.32 -1.52
N ALA A 63 -1.60 -5.00 -1.77
CA ALA A 63 -1.97 -4.44 -3.06
C ALA A 63 -1.00 -4.85 -4.18
N PHE A 64 0.30 -4.95 -3.89
CA PHE A 64 1.31 -5.48 -4.80
C PHE A 64 1.01 -6.93 -5.17
N PHE A 65 0.91 -7.83 -4.19
CA PHE A 65 0.69 -9.26 -4.46
C PHE A 65 -0.63 -9.51 -5.17
N THR A 66 -1.72 -8.88 -4.74
CA THR A 66 -3.03 -9.01 -5.41
C THR A 66 -3.02 -8.43 -6.82
N GLY A 67 -2.26 -7.35 -7.05
CA GLY A 67 -2.05 -6.75 -8.36
C GLY A 67 -1.25 -7.67 -9.30
N VAL A 68 -0.13 -8.24 -8.82
CA VAL A 68 0.66 -9.25 -9.55
C VAL A 68 -0.20 -10.46 -9.89
N ILE A 69 -1.01 -10.97 -8.93
CA ILE A 69 -1.92 -12.09 -9.16
C ILE A 69 -2.90 -11.76 -10.30
N SER A 70 -3.49 -10.57 -10.27
CA SER A 70 -4.43 -10.12 -11.29
C SER A 70 -3.79 -10.03 -12.69
N ILE A 71 -2.57 -9.47 -12.78
CA ILE A 71 -1.84 -9.28 -14.04
C ILE A 71 -1.34 -10.63 -14.61
N ALA A 72 -0.71 -11.46 -13.78
CA ALA A 72 0.00 -12.65 -14.24
C ALA A 72 -0.91 -13.88 -14.37
N PHE A 73 -1.82 -14.10 -13.42
CA PHE A 73 -2.61 -15.32 -13.34
C PHE A 73 -4.03 -15.13 -13.89
N VAL A 74 -4.68 -14.00 -13.60
CA VAL A 74 -6.02 -13.69 -14.12
C VAL A 74 -5.96 -13.01 -15.49
N LYS A 75 -4.75 -12.64 -15.94
CA LYS A 75 -4.49 -11.97 -17.22
C LYS A 75 -5.29 -10.67 -17.39
N GLU A 76 -5.56 -9.96 -16.29
CA GLU A 76 -6.22 -8.66 -16.32
C GLU A 76 -5.28 -7.60 -16.92
N ARG A 77 -5.83 -6.78 -17.83
CA ARG A 77 -5.08 -5.70 -18.52
C ARG A 77 -5.65 -4.32 -18.19
N ALA A 78 -6.12 -4.15 -16.96
CA ALA A 78 -6.65 -2.88 -16.47
C ALA A 78 -5.52 -1.93 -16.06
N ILE A 79 -5.52 -0.70 -16.56
CA ILE A 79 -4.46 0.30 -16.30
C ILE A 79 -4.29 0.55 -14.80
N LEU A 80 -5.41 0.69 -14.08
CA LEU A 80 -5.36 0.90 -12.63
C LEU A 80 -4.67 -0.23 -11.88
N VAL A 81 -4.78 -1.49 -12.33
CA VAL A 81 -4.13 -2.63 -11.68
C VAL A 81 -2.61 -2.56 -11.84
N PHE A 82 -2.12 -2.10 -12.99
CA PHE A 82 -0.68 -1.88 -13.16
C PHE A 82 -0.18 -0.75 -12.25
N LEU A 83 -0.92 0.34 -12.14
CA LEU A 83 -0.57 1.46 -11.26
C LEU A 83 -0.58 1.07 -9.79
N THR A 84 -1.60 0.33 -9.33
CA THR A 84 -1.70 -0.16 -7.94
C THR A 84 -0.60 -1.17 -7.63
N THR A 85 -0.26 -2.02 -8.60
CA THR A 85 0.88 -2.96 -8.46
C THR A 85 2.19 -2.19 -8.34
N LEU A 86 2.43 -1.19 -9.20
CA LEU A 86 3.65 -0.37 -9.14
C LEU A 86 3.73 0.40 -7.81
N PHE A 87 2.63 0.97 -7.35
CA PHE A 87 2.56 1.62 -6.03
C PHE A 87 2.93 0.65 -4.90
N GLY A 88 2.30 -0.53 -4.86
CA GLY A 88 2.62 -1.54 -3.85
C GLY A 88 4.07 -2.03 -3.91
N LEU A 89 4.67 -2.09 -5.11
CA LEU A 89 6.09 -2.40 -5.29
C LEU A 89 6.97 -1.31 -4.66
N LEU A 90 6.62 -0.04 -4.82
CA LEU A 90 7.35 1.07 -4.17
C LEU A 90 7.26 0.95 -2.65
N VAL A 91 6.06 0.69 -2.11
CA VAL A 91 5.88 0.47 -0.66
C VAL A 91 6.77 -0.67 -0.15
N LEU A 92 6.77 -1.80 -0.86
CA LEU A 92 7.62 -2.94 -0.52
C LEU A 92 9.11 -2.60 -0.61
N PHE A 93 9.51 -1.85 -1.64
CA PHE A 93 10.90 -1.42 -1.83
C PHE A 93 11.38 -0.53 -0.69
N PHE A 94 10.58 0.47 -0.29
CA PHE A 94 10.92 1.35 0.84
C PHE A 94 11.00 0.58 2.15
N PHE A 95 10.04 -0.32 2.42
CA PHE A 95 10.07 -1.15 3.62
C PHE A 95 11.30 -2.06 3.68
N LEU A 96 11.67 -2.70 2.57
CA LEU A 96 12.88 -3.51 2.50
C LEU A 96 14.14 -2.65 2.66
N GLY A 97 14.15 -1.45 2.09
CA GLY A 97 15.24 -0.49 2.25
C GLY A 97 15.46 -0.11 3.71
N ASP A 98 14.38 0.20 4.43
CA ASP A 98 14.37 0.50 5.85
C ASP A 98 14.86 -0.68 6.71
N LEU A 99 14.46 -1.91 6.35
CA LEU A 99 14.90 -3.12 7.05
C LEU A 99 16.40 -3.41 6.88
N ILE A 100 16.97 -3.10 5.71
CA ILE A 100 18.39 -3.36 5.40
C ILE A 100 19.29 -2.24 5.93
N VAL A 101 18.84 -0.98 5.79
CA VAL A 101 19.55 0.21 6.25
C VAL A 101 18.58 1.02 7.11
N PRO A 102 18.51 0.71 8.41
CA PRO A 102 17.68 1.46 9.35
C PRO A 102 18.19 2.89 9.40
N HIS A 103 17.28 3.85 9.25
CA HIS A 103 17.57 5.27 9.27
C HIS A 103 16.76 5.99 10.35
#